data_AF-A0A9E3U4V4-F1
#
_entry.id   AF-A0A9E3U4V4-F1
#
_cell.length_a   1.000
_cell.length_b   1.000
_cell.length_c   1.000
_cell.angle_alpha   90.00
_cell.angle_beta   90.00
_cell.angle_gamma   90.00
#
_symmetry.space_group_name_H-M   'P 1'
#
loop_
_entity.id
_entity.type
_entity.pdbx_description
1 polymer ?
#
loop_
_entity_poly.entity_id
_entity_poly.type
_entity_poly.pdbx_seq_one_letter_code
_entity_poly.pdbx_strand_id
1 'polypeptide(L)'
;MIALFNANRHAIAAHAAIAVLFCAGGYCAFLLPGQAGGDIAYFQRQLETRRPTLVLVGNSLLRAAVDDGEFSQLSGVSTLAATSDGSSSLWWYLYVKNVVASARHKPRYLAIMFRDTYLTEPAFRVDGNYQKPIRRMMTSDEPLVQRLSYGGDALGDINSPINWAPREARNWLNYKIEKRVEDIVDCRRGQGREALRRVFAAEK
;
A
#
# COMPACT_ATOMS: atom_id res chain seq x y z
N MET A 1 28.96 -40.41 9.37
CA MET A 1 27.52 -40.08 9.38
C MET A 1 27.28 -38.55 9.51
N ILE A 2 28.08 -37.71 8.84
CA ILE A 2 28.01 -36.23 8.90
C ILE A 2 27.92 -35.61 7.48
N ALA A 3 28.14 -36.40 6.42
CA ALA A 3 28.07 -35.94 5.04
C ALA A 3 26.64 -35.85 4.44
N LEU A 4 25.63 -36.42 5.11
CA LEU A 4 24.24 -36.40 4.64
C LEU A 4 23.45 -35.14 5.03
N PHE A 5 24.02 -34.26 5.87
CA PHE A 5 23.32 -33.05 6.36
C PHE A 5 23.51 -31.81 5.47
N ASN A 6 24.51 -31.79 4.58
CA ASN A 6 24.80 -30.62 3.74
C ASN A 6 23.99 -30.57 2.43
N ALA A 7 23.56 -31.73 1.91
CA ALA A 7 22.76 -31.78 0.68
C ALA A 7 21.32 -31.25 0.86
N ASN A 8 20.84 -31.15 2.10
CA ASN A 8 19.45 -30.80 2.39
C ASN A 8 19.20 -29.30 2.62
N ARG A 9 20.26 -28.49 2.78
CA ARG A 9 20.13 -27.04 3.03
C ARG A 9 19.62 -26.26 1.81
N HIS A 10 20.04 -26.65 0.62
CA HIS A 10 19.57 -26.03 -0.63
C HIS A 10 18.14 -26.44 -0.99
N ALA A 11 17.74 -27.67 -0.66
CA ALA A 11 16.37 -28.13 -0.84
C ALA A 11 15.40 -27.40 0.10
N ILE A 12 15.77 -27.18 1.36
CA ILE A 12 14.95 -26.46 2.34
C ILE A 12 14.78 -24.97 1.95
N ALA A 13 15.84 -24.32 1.44
CA ALA A 13 15.76 -22.95 0.92
C ALA A 13 14.84 -22.83 -0.31
N ALA A 14 14.88 -23.81 -1.22
CA ALA A 14 14.00 -23.85 -2.41
C ALA A 14 12.53 -24.07 -2.05
N HIS A 15 12.23 -24.94 -1.08
CA HIS A 15 10.86 -25.18 -0.62
C HIS A 15 10.28 -23.99 0.16
N ALA A 16 11.12 -23.24 0.90
CA ALA A 16 10.71 -22.00 1.56
C ALA A 16 10.36 -20.89 0.55
N ALA A 17 11.10 -20.77 -0.55
CA ALA A 17 10.80 -19.80 -1.61
C ALA A 17 9.49 -20.12 -2.36
N ILE A 18 9.21 -21.40 -2.61
CA ILE A 18 8.00 -21.86 -3.32
C ILE A 18 6.73 -21.71 -2.44
N ALA A 19 6.85 -21.91 -1.12
CA ALA A 19 5.72 -21.71 -0.20
C ALA A 19 5.32 -20.23 -0.05
N VAL A 20 6.27 -19.30 -0.16
CA VAL A 20 5.98 -17.85 -0.18
C VAL A 20 5.26 -17.44 -1.47
N LEU A 21 5.57 -18.07 -2.60
CA LEU A 21 4.91 -17.81 -3.89
C LEU A 21 3.47 -18.33 -3.94
N PHE A 22 3.17 -19.49 -3.34
CA PHE A 22 1.81 -20.05 -3.35
C PHE A 22 0.83 -19.36 -2.40
N CYS A 23 1.30 -18.77 -1.29
CA CYS A 23 0.43 -17.97 -0.42
C CYS A 23 0.11 -16.57 -1.01
N ALA A 24 0.93 -16.07 -1.93
CA ALA A 24 0.66 -14.79 -2.61
C ALA A 24 -0.37 -14.93 -3.75
N GLY A 25 -0.46 -16.09 -4.42
CA GLY A 25 -1.36 -16.31 -5.57
C GLY A 25 -2.86 -16.44 -5.22
N GLY A 26 -3.19 -16.83 -3.98
CA GLY A 26 -4.58 -17.11 -3.57
C GLY A 26 -5.45 -15.88 -3.31
N TYR A 27 -4.89 -14.67 -3.28
CA TYR A 27 -5.64 -13.44 -2.97
C TYR A 27 -6.16 -12.67 -4.20
N CYS A 28 -5.89 -13.14 -5.42
CA CYS A 28 -6.37 -12.48 -6.64
C CYS A 28 -7.88 -12.57 -6.87
N ALA A 29 -8.62 -13.45 -6.17
CA ALA A 29 -10.02 -13.76 -6.52
C ALA A 29 -11.11 -13.17 -5.63
N PHE A 30 -10.78 -12.37 -4.60
CA PHE A 30 -11.78 -11.79 -3.67
C PHE A 30 -12.12 -10.32 -3.93
N LEU A 31 -11.83 -9.83 -5.15
CA LEU A 31 -12.10 -8.45 -5.57
C LEU A 31 -13.31 -8.42 -6.50
N LEU A 32 -14.46 -8.05 -5.95
CA LEU A 32 -15.43 -7.04 -6.45
C LEU A 32 -16.61 -7.04 -5.45
N PRO A 33 -16.91 -5.90 -4.82
CA PRO A 33 -17.65 -4.83 -5.48
C PRO A 33 -16.87 -3.50 -5.50
N GLY A 34 -17.18 -2.66 -6.49
CA GLY A 34 -16.42 -1.46 -6.85
C GLY A 34 -16.21 -0.49 -5.69
N GLN A 35 -14.97 -0.36 -5.25
CA GLN A 35 -14.51 0.85 -4.60
C GLN A 35 -13.97 1.79 -5.67
N ALA A 36 -14.49 3.01 -5.71
CA ALA A 36 -13.92 4.06 -6.55
C ALA A 36 -12.46 4.29 -6.14
N GLY A 37 -11.54 4.16 -7.11
CA GLY A 37 -10.12 4.38 -6.92
C GLY A 37 -9.27 3.68 -7.99
N GLY A 38 -8.27 4.39 -8.51
CA GLY A 38 -7.26 3.87 -9.43
C GLY A 38 -5.89 3.72 -8.78
N ASP A 39 -4.94 3.20 -9.54
CA ASP A 39 -3.51 3.33 -9.25
C ASP A 39 -2.89 4.48 -10.05
N ILE A 40 -1.59 4.72 -9.85
CA ILE A 40 -0.84 5.76 -10.57
C ILE A 40 -1.05 5.66 -12.09
N ALA A 41 -0.90 4.45 -12.64
CA ALA A 41 -0.98 4.22 -14.09
C ALA A 41 -2.38 4.50 -14.65
N TYR A 42 -3.43 4.12 -13.92
CA TYR A 42 -4.81 4.43 -14.28
C TYR A 42 -5.04 5.94 -14.38
N PHE A 43 -4.65 6.69 -13.35
CA PHE A 43 -4.92 8.13 -13.33
C PHE A 43 -4.04 8.90 -14.33
N GLN A 44 -2.78 8.50 -14.51
CA GLN A 44 -1.93 9.07 -15.56
C GLN A 44 -2.54 8.83 -16.94
N ARG A 45 -3.03 7.62 -17.23
CA ARG A 45 -3.74 7.35 -18.48
C ARG A 45 -4.97 8.26 -18.67
N GLN A 46 -5.75 8.50 -17.62
CA GLN A 46 -6.88 9.44 -17.70
C GLN A 46 -6.43 10.86 -18.06
N LEU A 47 -5.33 11.35 -17.45
CA LEU A 47 -4.77 12.67 -17.77
C LEU A 47 -4.28 12.74 -19.23
N GLU A 48 -3.61 11.71 -19.72
CA GLU A 48 -3.08 11.69 -21.09
C GLU A 48 -4.17 11.57 -22.15
N THR A 49 -5.20 10.76 -21.90
CA THR A 49 -6.28 10.52 -22.85
C THR A 49 -7.29 11.67 -22.86
N ARG A 50 -7.72 12.15 -21.69
CA ARG A 50 -8.77 13.19 -21.60
C ARG A 50 -8.21 14.60 -21.68
N ARG A 51 -6.91 14.78 -21.41
CA ARG A 51 -6.21 16.07 -21.39
C ARG A 51 -7.02 17.18 -20.70
N PRO A 52 -7.46 16.98 -19.44
CA PRO A 52 -8.30 17.95 -18.78
C PRO A 52 -7.56 19.27 -18.53
N THR A 53 -8.32 20.37 -18.54
CA THR A 53 -7.85 21.69 -18.11
C THR A 53 -7.91 21.81 -16.58
N LEU A 54 -8.94 21.22 -15.97
CA LEU A 54 -9.18 21.20 -14.52
C LEU A 54 -9.22 19.75 -14.00
N VAL A 55 -8.52 19.47 -12.91
CA VAL A 55 -8.68 18.24 -12.15
C VAL A 55 -9.29 18.55 -10.79
N LEU A 56 -10.40 17.90 -10.47
CA LEU A 56 -11.02 17.91 -9.15
C LEU A 56 -10.54 16.69 -8.39
N VAL A 57 -9.94 16.87 -7.21
CA VAL A 57 -9.39 15.80 -6.38
C VAL A 57 -10.17 15.70 -5.09
N GLY A 58 -10.58 14.50 -4.69
CA GLY A 58 -11.35 14.35 -3.46
C GLY A 58 -11.67 12.91 -3.08
N ASN A 59 -12.70 12.74 -2.28
CA ASN A 59 -13.19 11.45 -1.82
C ASN A 59 -14.61 11.16 -2.34
N SER A 60 -15.30 10.25 -1.66
CA SER A 60 -16.68 9.88 -1.99
C SER A 60 -17.66 11.06 -2.01
N LEU A 61 -17.39 12.15 -1.27
CA LEU A 61 -18.23 13.35 -1.31
C LEU A 61 -18.14 14.07 -2.65
N LEU A 62 -16.93 14.27 -3.18
CA LEU A 62 -16.74 14.84 -4.52
C LEU A 62 -17.44 13.97 -5.56
N ARG A 63 -17.25 12.65 -5.49
CA ARG A 63 -17.85 11.69 -6.42
C ARG A 63 -19.38 11.74 -6.41
N ALA A 64 -19.99 11.98 -5.25
CA ALA A 64 -21.44 12.10 -5.12
C ALA A 64 -21.98 13.47 -5.54
N ALA A 65 -21.15 14.52 -5.43
CA ALA A 65 -21.58 15.90 -5.65
C ALA A 65 -21.35 16.41 -7.08
N VAL A 66 -20.39 15.85 -7.81
CA VAL A 66 -19.98 16.36 -9.13
C VAL A 66 -19.88 15.23 -10.14
N ASP A 67 -20.68 15.33 -11.20
CA ASP A 67 -20.42 14.67 -12.48
C ASP A 67 -19.46 15.55 -13.29
N ASP A 68 -18.27 15.06 -13.61
CA ASP A 68 -17.24 15.85 -14.28
C ASP A 68 -17.57 16.10 -15.77
N GLY A 69 -18.38 15.25 -16.39
CA GLY A 69 -18.88 15.44 -17.76
C GLY A 69 -19.88 16.59 -17.83
N GLU A 70 -20.90 16.57 -16.98
CA GLU A 70 -21.90 17.63 -16.86
C GLU A 70 -21.25 18.96 -16.44
N PHE A 71 -20.35 18.93 -15.45
CA PHE A 71 -19.60 20.13 -15.05
C PHE A 71 -18.79 20.71 -16.21
N SER A 72 -18.16 19.85 -17.04
CA SER A 72 -17.43 20.31 -18.22
C SER A 72 -18.33 20.99 -19.24
N GLN A 73 -19.54 20.45 -19.46
CA GLN A 73 -20.51 21.04 -20.39
C GLN A 73 -21.02 22.39 -19.92
N LEU A 74 -21.37 22.50 -18.63
CA LEU A 74 -21.91 23.73 -18.05
C LEU A 74 -20.86 24.84 -17.92
N SER A 75 -19.62 24.49 -17.59
CA SER A 75 -18.54 25.47 -17.38
C SER A 75 -17.78 25.83 -18.65
N GLY A 76 -17.86 25.00 -19.70
CA GLY A 76 -16.97 25.08 -20.86
C GLY A 76 -15.52 24.69 -20.56
N VAL A 77 -15.23 24.13 -19.37
CA VAL A 77 -13.89 23.74 -18.95
C VAL A 77 -13.78 22.22 -18.92
N SER A 78 -12.91 21.64 -19.76
CA SER A 78 -12.61 20.20 -19.71
C SER A 78 -12.12 19.79 -18.32
N THR A 79 -12.91 18.97 -17.64
CA THR A 79 -12.73 18.61 -16.24
C THR A 79 -12.61 17.09 -16.07
N LEU A 80 -11.77 16.67 -15.13
CA LEU A 80 -11.65 15.28 -14.68
C LEU A 80 -11.80 15.22 -13.16
N ALA A 81 -12.72 14.39 -12.66
CA ALA A 81 -12.80 14.09 -11.22
C ALA A 81 -11.94 12.86 -10.87
N ALA A 82 -10.97 13.06 -9.98
CA ALA A 82 -10.13 12.01 -9.41
C ALA A 82 -10.53 11.77 -7.95
N THR A 83 -11.17 10.64 -7.70
CA THR A 83 -11.70 10.30 -6.37
C THR A 83 -11.20 8.95 -5.89
N SER A 84 -11.01 8.84 -4.58
CA SER A 84 -10.85 7.56 -3.90
C SER A 84 -11.64 7.58 -2.61
N ASP A 85 -12.46 6.55 -2.40
CA ASP A 85 -13.36 6.52 -1.25
C ASP A 85 -12.58 6.52 0.07
N GLY A 86 -13.03 7.36 1.00
CA GLY A 86 -12.36 7.53 2.28
C GLY A 86 -11.04 8.31 2.23
N SER A 87 -10.58 8.77 1.05
CA SER A 87 -9.32 9.51 0.91
C SER A 87 -9.23 10.75 1.80
N SER A 88 -8.00 11.05 2.21
CA SER A 88 -7.59 12.15 3.08
C SER A 88 -6.32 12.82 2.52
N SER A 89 -5.77 13.77 3.27
CA SER A 89 -4.55 14.54 2.95
C SER A 89 -3.43 13.69 2.33
N LEU A 90 -3.10 12.52 2.90
CA LEU A 90 -2.01 11.69 2.40
C LEU A 90 -2.28 11.18 0.98
N TRP A 91 -3.48 10.69 0.70
CA TRP A 91 -3.82 10.20 -0.63
C TRP A 91 -3.82 11.36 -1.65
N TRP A 92 -4.35 12.54 -1.28
CA TRP A 92 -4.34 13.72 -2.16
C TRP A 92 -2.92 14.19 -2.45
N TYR A 93 -2.04 14.20 -1.44
CA TYR A 93 -0.63 14.50 -1.61
C TYR A 93 0.04 13.53 -2.60
N LEU A 94 -0.17 12.22 -2.41
CA LEU A 94 0.39 11.20 -3.30
C LEU A 94 -0.17 11.28 -4.72
N TYR A 95 -1.45 11.61 -4.88
CA TYR A 95 -2.03 11.87 -6.20
C TYR A 95 -1.34 13.05 -6.89
N VAL A 96 -1.20 14.18 -6.20
CA VAL A 96 -0.53 15.35 -6.79
C VAL A 96 0.93 15.04 -7.12
N LYS A 97 1.67 14.43 -6.19
CA LYS A 97 3.10 14.12 -6.36
C LYS A 97 3.35 13.07 -7.45
N ASN A 98 2.68 11.92 -7.38
CA ASN A 98 3.03 10.74 -8.16
C ASN A 98 2.16 10.55 -9.41
N VAL A 99 1.07 11.32 -9.56
CA VAL A 99 0.26 11.32 -10.78
C VAL A 99 0.38 12.64 -11.51
N VAL A 100 0.02 13.75 -10.89
CA VAL A 100 -0.09 15.03 -11.60
C VAL A 100 1.29 15.62 -11.94
N ALA A 101 2.22 15.65 -10.99
CA ALA A 101 3.53 16.23 -11.21
C ALA A 101 4.38 15.43 -12.22
N SER A 102 4.17 14.11 -12.29
CA SER A 102 4.89 13.20 -13.18
C SER A 102 4.17 12.92 -14.51
N ALA A 103 2.93 13.37 -14.70
CA ALA A 103 2.22 13.23 -15.97
C ALA A 103 2.86 14.08 -17.08
N ARG A 104 2.74 13.63 -18.34
CA ARG A 104 3.19 14.40 -19.49
C ARG A 104 2.24 15.55 -19.77
N HIS A 105 0.93 15.27 -19.75
CA HIS A 105 -0.10 16.30 -19.77
C HIS A 105 -0.37 16.81 -18.35
N LYS A 106 -0.05 18.07 -18.09
CA LYS A 106 -0.32 18.73 -16.81
C LYS A 106 -1.59 19.58 -16.92
N PRO A 107 -2.62 19.33 -16.10
CA PRO A 107 -3.79 20.19 -16.07
C PRO A 107 -3.38 21.60 -15.64
N ARG A 108 -4.06 22.61 -16.14
CA ARG A 108 -3.80 24.02 -15.80
C ARG A 108 -4.22 24.32 -14.36
N TYR A 109 -5.29 23.68 -13.90
CA TYR A 109 -5.85 23.88 -12.57
C TYR A 109 -6.04 22.55 -11.86
N LEU A 110 -5.82 22.56 -10.55
CA LEU A 110 -6.11 21.45 -9.66
C LEU A 110 -6.85 22.00 -8.43
N ALA A 111 -8.03 21.45 -8.14
CA ALA A 111 -8.84 21.82 -6.99
C ALA A 111 -9.00 20.60 -6.07
N ILE A 112 -8.54 20.70 -4.83
CA ILE A 112 -8.70 19.66 -3.82
C ILE A 112 -9.96 19.97 -3.02
N MET A 113 -10.95 19.09 -3.07
CA MET A 113 -12.17 19.17 -2.30
C MET A 113 -12.04 18.30 -1.06
N PHE A 114 -12.03 18.96 0.08
CA PHE A 114 -11.86 18.32 1.39
C PHE A 114 -12.94 18.82 2.35
N ARG A 115 -13.12 18.09 3.44
CA ARG A 115 -14.01 18.45 4.54
C ARG A 115 -13.18 18.73 5.77
N ASP A 116 -13.44 19.87 6.41
CA ASP A 116 -12.92 20.19 7.74
C ASP A 116 -11.38 20.09 7.81
N THR A 117 -10.82 19.54 8.89
CA THR A 117 -9.38 19.39 9.14
C THR A 117 -8.68 18.30 8.32
N TYR A 118 -9.40 17.58 7.44
CA TYR A 118 -8.82 16.41 6.75
C TYR A 118 -7.62 16.75 5.86
N LEU A 119 -7.52 17.99 5.38
CA LEU A 119 -6.39 18.46 4.57
C LEU A 119 -5.11 18.62 5.40
N THR A 120 -5.24 18.92 6.70
CA THR A 120 -4.13 19.26 7.58
C THR A 120 -3.71 18.13 8.53
N GLU A 121 -4.39 16.99 8.48
CA GLU A 121 -4.11 15.83 9.32
C GLU A 121 -3.50 14.67 8.50
N PRO A 122 -2.17 14.61 8.35
CA PRO A 122 -1.49 13.59 7.53
C PRO A 122 -1.58 12.16 8.10
N ALA A 123 -1.86 12.00 9.38
CA ALA A 123 -2.04 10.72 10.05
C ALA A 123 -3.51 10.23 10.02
N PHE A 124 -4.43 11.04 9.51
CA PHE A 124 -5.84 10.67 9.45
C PHE A 124 -6.09 9.67 8.32
N ARG A 125 -6.72 8.53 8.67
CA ARG A 125 -7.09 7.45 7.73
C ARG A 125 -5.92 6.90 6.92
N VAL A 126 -4.84 6.55 7.60
CA VAL A 126 -3.66 5.93 6.99
C VAL A 126 -3.50 4.46 7.34
N ASP A 127 -4.39 3.91 8.15
CA ASP A 127 -4.39 2.52 8.60
C ASP A 127 -5.63 1.74 8.11
N GLY A 128 -5.64 0.43 8.41
CA GLY A 128 -6.75 -0.47 8.09
C GLY A 128 -7.15 -0.43 6.61
N ASN A 129 -8.44 -0.23 6.35
CA ASN A 129 -9.00 -0.26 4.99
C ASN A 129 -8.52 0.90 4.10
N TYR A 130 -7.98 1.98 4.67
CA TYR A 130 -7.51 3.14 3.92
C TYR A 130 -6.08 2.96 3.36
N GLN A 131 -5.34 1.97 3.86
CA GLN A 131 -3.98 1.68 3.38
C GLN A 131 -3.94 1.26 1.91
N LYS A 132 -4.92 0.48 1.46
CA LYS A 132 -4.94 -0.06 0.10
C LYS A 132 -4.95 1.05 -0.97
N PRO A 133 -5.85 2.05 -0.94
CA PRO A 133 -5.81 3.14 -1.90
C PRO A 133 -4.55 4.00 -1.76
N ILE A 134 -4.01 4.19 -0.55
CA ILE A 134 -2.73 4.90 -0.35
C ILE A 134 -1.58 4.14 -1.03
N ARG A 135 -1.46 2.83 -0.83
CA ARG A 135 -0.41 1.99 -1.44
C ARG A 135 -0.41 2.03 -2.96
N ARG A 136 -1.59 2.08 -3.58
CA ARG A 136 -1.73 2.21 -5.04
C ARG A 136 -1.18 3.53 -5.60
N MET A 137 -0.96 4.50 -4.73
CA MET A 137 -0.46 5.84 -5.04
C MET A 137 0.97 6.08 -4.57
N MET A 138 1.58 5.14 -3.85
CA MET A 138 2.96 5.25 -3.36
C MET A 138 3.96 4.80 -4.42
N THR A 139 5.14 5.40 -4.38
CA THR A 139 6.35 4.91 -5.06
C THR A 139 7.29 4.26 -4.03
N SER A 140 8.43 3.71 -4.46
CA SER A 140 9.36 2.99 -3.58
C SER A 140 10.03 3.85 -2.49
N ASP A 141 9.98 5.18 -2.61
CA ASP A 141 10.61 6.12 -1.68
C ASP A 141 9.64 7.25 -1.27
N GLU A 142 9.18 7.19 -0.02
CA GLU A 142 8.20 8.14 0.54
C GLU A 142 8.57 8.60 1.97
N PRO A 143 9.73 9.26 2.17
CA PRO A 143 10.24 9.59 3.50
C PRO A 143 9.36 10.61 4.24
N LEU A 144 8.72 11.53 3.50
CA LEU A 144 7.77 12.48 4.07
C LEU A 144 6.49 11.80 4.56
N VAL A 145 6.01 10.81 3.82
CA VAL A 145 4.84 10.01 4.22
C VAL A 145 5.15 9.23 5.48
N GLN A 146 6.31 8.56 5.52
CA GLN A 146 6.73 7.85 6.71
C GLN A 146 6.78 8.76 7.94
N ARG A 147 7.43 9.91 7.81
CA ARG A 147 7.62 10.85 8.93
C ARG A 147 6.30 11.46 9.42
N LEU A 148 5.45 11.93 8.51
CA LEU A 148 4.29 12.75 8.87
C LEU A 148 3.01 11.93 9.10
N SER A 149 2.87 10.80 8.44
CA SER A 149 1.64 10.00 8.49
C SER A 149 1.76 8.80 9.43
N TYR A 150 2.95 8.22 9.55
CA TYR A 150 3.18 7.02 10.36
C TYR A 150 4.04 7.26 11.60
N GLY A 151 4.61 8.45 11.76
CA GLY A 151 5.53 8.77 12.85
C GLY A 151 6.92 8.18 12.58
N GLY A 152 7.96 9.00 12.80
CA GLY A 152 9.35 8.69 12.43
C GLY A 152 9.91 7.36 12.91
N ASP A 153 9.32 6.76 13.95
CA ASP A 153 9.80 5.53 14.59
C ASP A 153 8.86 4.30 14.43
N ALA A 154 7.67 4.43 13.83
CA ALA A 154 6.61 3.42 14.09
C ALA A 154 6.51 2.25 13.10
N LEU A 155 7.04 2.34 11.89
CA LEU A 155 6.89 1.26 10.91
C LEU A 155 8.20 1.07 10.19
N GLY A 156 8.89 -0.05 10.47
CA GLY A 156 10.00 -0.48 9.62
C GLY A 156 9.57 -0.51 8.15
N ASP A 157 10.53 -0.43 7.23
CA ASP A 157 10.36 -0.29 5.77
C ASP A 157 8.90 -0.34 5.29
N ILE A 158 8.35 0.81 4.93
CA ILE A 158 6.98 0.96 4.39
C ILE A 158 6.72 0.07 3.18
N ASN A 159 7.80 -0.36 2.51
CA ASN A 159 7.77 -1.28 1.38
C ASN A 159 7.72 -2.75 1.81
N SER A 160 8.00 -3.08 3.08
CA SER A 160 7.91 -4.44 3.61
C SER A 160 6.45 -4.87 3.76
N PRO A 161 6.00 -5.98 3.19
CA PRO A 161 4.64 -6.49 3.39
C PRO A 161 4.32 -6.84 4.86
N ILE A 162 5.35 -7.15 5.66
CA ILE A 162 5.21 -7.76 7.00
C ILE A 162 4.82 -6.73 8.07
N ASN A 163 5.31 -5.49 7.96
CA ASN A 163 5.04 -4.45 8.96
C ASN A 163 3.60 -3.93 8.91
N TRP A 164 2.82 -4.33 7.90
CA TRP A 164 1.56 -3.70 7.51
C TRP A 164 0.38 -4.65 7.40
N ALA A 165 0.55 -5.93 7.72
CA ALA A 165 -0.58 -6.83 7.88
C ALA A 165 -1.48 -6.31 9.03
N PRO A 166 -2.83 -6.41 8.93
CA PRO A 166 -3.73 -6.18 10.06
C PRO A 166 -3.15 -6.80 11.33
N ARG A 167 -3.29 -6.17 12.50
CA ARG A 167 -2.61 -6.63 13.72
C ARG A 167 -2.82 -8.13 13.95
N GLU A 168 -4.02 -8.63 13.64
CA GLU A 168 -4.43 -10.03 13.67
C GLU A 168 -3.68 -10.88 12.64
N ALA A 169 -3.56 -10.43 11.39
CA ALA A 169 -2.82 -11.12 10.33
C ALA A 169 -1.30 -11.10 10.57
N ARG A 170 -0.76 -10.01 11.12
CA ARG A 170 0.64 -9.91 11.54
C ARG A 170 0.91 -10.86 12.70
N ASN A 171 0.04 -10.87 13.70
CA ASN A 171 0.16 -11.79 14.84
C ASN A 171 0.03 -13.24 14.41
N TRP A 172 -0.89 -13.54 13.48
CA TRP A 172 -1.06 -14.87 12.91
C TRP A 172 0.15 -15.32 12.08
N LEU A 173 0.70 -14.43 11.26
CA LEU A 173 1.88 -14.71 10.45
C LEU A 173 3.11 -14.91 11.35
N ASN A 174 3.31 -14.03 12.33
CA ASN A 174 4.37 -14.18 13.33
C ASN A 174 4.24 -15.50 14.09
N TYR A 175 3.04 -15.85 14.54
CA TYR A 175 2.78 -17.13 15.20
C TYR A 175 3.10 -18.31 14.28
N LYS A 176 2.73 -18.25 12.99
CA LYS A 176 3.07 -19.30 12.02
C LYS A 176 4.56 -19.42 11.76
N ILE A 177 5.26 -18.29 11.64
CA ILE A 177 6.72 -18.24 11.46
C ILE A 177 7.40 -18.84 12.70
N GLU A 178 7.00 -18.41 13.91
CA GLU A 178 7.55 -18.91 15.17
C GLU A 178 7.32 -20.42 15.32
N LYS A 179 6.09 -20.90 15.09
CA LYS A 179 5.77 -22.34 15.08
C LYS A 179 6.61 -23.11 14.07
N ARG A 180 6.77 -22.57 12.86
CA ARG A 180 7.51 -23.26 11.81
C ARG A 180 9.00 -23.32 12.13
N VAL A 181 9.55 -22.30 12.77
CA VAL A 181 10.93 -22.30 13.27
C VAL A 181 11.09 -23.33 14.38
N GLU A 182 10.13 -23.45 15.29
CA GLU A 182 10.17 -24.48 16.33
C GLU A 182 10.26 -25.88 15.72
N ASP A 183 9.46 -26.15 14.69
CA ASP A 183 9.50 -27.43 13.96
C ASP A 183 10.83 -27.67 13.24
N ILE A 184 11.45 -26.61 12.68
CA ILE A 184 12.68 -26.71 11.88
C ILE A 184 13.93 -26.82 12.76
N VAL A 185 13.97 -26.07 13.86
CA VAL A 185 15.12 -25.98 14.76
C VAL A 185 15.00 -26.98 15.93
N ASP A 186 13.91 -27.75 15.96
CA ASP A 186 13.58 -28.74 17.00
C ASP A 186 13.73 -28.15 18.41
N CYS A 187 13.15 -26.95 18.61
CA CYS A 187 13.18 -26.26 19.89
C CYS A 187 11.83 -26.35 20.61
N ARG A 188 11.81 -26.10 21.92
CA ARG A 188 10.56 -26.20 22.69
C ARG A 188 9.54 -25.18 22.19
N ARG A 189 8.26 -25.57 22.22
CA ARG A 189 7.16 -24.65 21.92
C ARG A 189 7.22 -23.38 22.75
N GLY A 190 7.02 -22.24 22.11
CA GLY A 190 7.17 -20.90 22.69
C GLY A 190 8.59 -20.33 22.61
N GLN A 191 9.57 -21.08 22.09
CA GLN A 191 10.96 -20.63 21.95
C GLN A 191 11.33 -20.23 20.51
N GLY A 192 10.42 -20.32 19.54
CA GLY A 192 10.71 -20.03 18.13
C GLY A 192 11.32 -18.65 17.89
N ARG A 193 10.86 -17.64 18.62
CA ARG A 193 11.37 -16.26 18.50
C ARG A 193 12.81 -16.10 19.02
N GLU A 194 13.15 -16.78 20.10
CA GLU A 194 14.51 -16.78 20.67
C GLU A 194 15.46 -17.61 19.80
N ALA A 195 14.98 -18.72 19.25
CA ALA A 195 15.72 -19.52 18.27
C ALA A 195 16.04 -18.70 17.01
N LEU A 196 15.07 -17.97 16.44
CA LEU A 196 15.29 -17.02 15.34
C LEU A 196 16.39 -16.01 15.66
N ARG A 197 16.31 -15.37 16.84
CA ARG A 197 17.30 -14.37 17.24
C ARG A 197 18.70 -14.95 17.34
N ARG A 198 18.87 -16.16 17.86
CA ARG A 198 20.18 -16.82 17.96
C ARG A 198 20.77 -17.16 16.60
N VAL A 199 19.94 -17.67 15.68
CA VAL A 199 20.37 -17.98 14.31
C VAL A 199 20.90 -16.72 13.61
N PHE A 200 20.16 -15.61 13.69
CA PHE A 200 20.55 -14.36 13.02
C PHE A 200 21.56 -13.50 13.81
N ALA A 201 21.73 -13.73 15.11
CA ALA A 201 22.78 -13.08 15.90
C ALA A 201 24.15 -13.74 15.71
N ALA A 202 24.19 -15.01 15.28
CA ALA A 202 25.42 -15.75 14.99
C ALA A 202 26.02 -15.46 13.61
N GLU A 203 25.36 -14.65 12.78
CA GLU A 203 25.83 -14.23 11.45
C GLU A 203 26.53 -12.85 11.45
N LYS A 204 26.87 -12.32 12.62
CA LYS A 204 27.74 -11.14 12.79
C LYS A 204 29.10 -11.57 13.35
#